data_AF-A0A0T7BPA5-F1
#
_entry.id   AF-A0A0T7BPA5-F1
#
_cell.length_a   1.000
_cell.length_b   1.000
_cell.length_c   1.000
_cell.angle_alpha   90.00
_cell.angle_beta   90.00
_cell.angle_gamma   90.00
#
_symmetry.space_group_name_H-M   'P 1'
#
loop_
_entity.id
_entity.type
_entity.pdbx_description
1 polymer ?
#
loop_
_entity_poly.entity_id
_entity_poly.type
_entity_poly.pdbx_seq_one_letter_code
_entity_poly.pdbx_strand_id
1 'polypeptide(L)'
;MIASQNLVLVPGSLANTASSEIKFNVCGESQTWVRPSAKEQKQHLQQLSNRYSQDKINQLGGDYWKHNIFAFTTYPGGSGTFDINNFSGLWKKPNPVRRSTCDKSVVEINSGKIARVYILLHRVTKIQWQNNRYIMVVKPVGKGVQIINLPRKEKQNKLPLTVVDESGKQIALLMK
;
A
#
# COMPACT_ATOMS: atom_id res chain seq x y z
N MET A 1 -19.26 23.92 61.10
CA MET A 1 -19.91 23.78 59.79
C MET A 1 -18.84 23.92 58.72
N ILE A 2 -18.42 22.82 58.10
CA ILE A 2 -17.41 22.81 57.03
C ILE A 2 -18.18 22.54 55.74
N ALA A 3 -18.12 23.48 54.79
CA ALA A 3 -18.75 23.33 53.48
C ALA A 3 -17.83 22.49 52.58
N SER A 4 -18.28 21.27 52.24
CA SER A 4 -17.65 20.41 51.25
C SER A 4 -17.97 20.91 49.84
N GLN A 5 -16.94 21.29 49.08
CA GLN A 5 -17.05 21.57 47.65
C GLN A 5 -17.10 20.24 46.88
N ASN A 6 -18.21 20.00 46.19
CA ASN A 6 -18.34 18.88 45.26
C ASN A 6 -17.54 19.16 43.99
N LEU A 7 -16.40 18.48 43.85
CA LEU A 7 -15.61 18.45 42.62
C LEU A 7 -16.32 17.53 41.62
N VAL A 8 -17.01 18.11 40.63
CA VAL A 8 -17.59 17.35 39.51
C VAL A 8 -16.47 16.96 38.55
N LEU A 9 -16.11 15.68 38.54
CA LEU A 9 -15.24 15.08 37.53
C LEU A 9 -15.98 15.03 36.19
N VAL A 10 -15.60 15.92 35.26
CA VAL A 10 -16.03 15.83 33.86
C VAL A 10 -15.34 14.61 33.23
N PRO A 11 -16.07 13.64 32.63
CA PRO A 11 -15.46 12.51 31.94
C PRO A 11 -14.63 13.00 30.76
N GLY A 12 -13.44 12.43 30.63
CA GLY A 12 -12.38 12.86 29.72
C GLY A 12 -12.86 13.11 28.29
N SER A 13 -12.56 14.31 27.81
CA SER A 13 -12.42 14.60 26.39
C SER A 13 -11.46 13.55 25.80
N LEU A 14 -11.98 12.66 24.95
CA LEU A 14 -11.15 11.87 24.05
C LEU A 14 -10.33 12.86 23.24
N ALA A 15 -9.05 13.03 23.62
CA ALA A 15 -8.13 13.91 22.93
C ALA A 15 -8.23 13.62 21.43
N ASN A 16 -8.80 14.56 20.68
CA ASN A 16 -8.90 14.48 19.24
C ASN A 16 -7.47 14.57 18.71
N THR A 17 -6.78 13.45 18.57
CA THR A 17 -5.39 13.46 18.15
C THR A 17 -5.33 14.09 16.77
N ALA A 18 -4.50 15.13 16.66
CA ALA A 18 -4.37 15.91 15.44
C ALA A 18 -4.09 14.98 14.25
N SER A 19 -5.08 14.87 13.36
CA SER A 19 -4.96 14.18 12.09
C SER A 19 -4.56 15.19 11.03
N SER A 20 -3.49 14.93 10.29
CA SER A 20 -3.13 15.73 9.12
C SER A 20 -3.32 14.94 7.84
N GLU A 21 -3.89 15.57 6.82
CA GLU A 21 -4.02 14.95 5.50
C GLU A 21 -2.64 14.83 4.84
N ILE A 22 -2.35 13.66 4.27
CA ILE A 22 -1.13 13.40 3.52
C ILE A 22 -1.46 13.41 2.04
N LYS A 23 -0.95 14.42 1.32
CA LYS A 23 -1.04 14.45 -0.14
C LYS A 23 -0.16 13.35 -0.73
N PHE A 24 -0.63 12.76 -1.82
CA PHE A 24 0.08 11.73 -2.55
C PHE A 24 0.03 12.01 -4.05
N ASN A 25 1.01 11.48 -4.77
CA ASN A 25 1.10 11.62 -6.22
C ASN A 25 0.77 10.27 -6.87
N VAL A 26 -0.18 10.29 -7.82
CA VAL A 26 -0.45 9.10 -8.65
C VAL A 26 0.66 8.99 -9.69
N CYS A 27 1.40 7.89 -9.56
CA CYS A 27 2.60 7.64 -10.34
C CYS A 27 2.38 6.79 -11.58
N GLY A 28 1.38 5.93 -11.52
CA GLY A 28 0.92 5.18 -12.67
C GLY A 28 -0.45 4.61 -12.37
N GLU A 29 -1.28 4.56 -13.39
CA GLU A 29 -2.60 3.98 -13.25
C GLU A 29 -3.07 3.30 -14.51
N SER A 30 -3.88 2.27 -14.32
CA SER A 30 -4.72 1.70 -15.35
C SER A 30 -6.09 1.42 -14.71
N GLN A 31 -7.15 1.87 -15.37
CA GLN A 31 -8.53 1.59 -14.93
C GLN A 31 -9.09 0.30 -15.57
N THR A 32 -8.38 -0.24 -16.56
CA THR A 32 -8.82 -1.38 -17.37
C THR A 32 -8.02 -2.65 -17.12
N TRP A 33 -6.88 -2.57 -16.41
CA TRP A 33 -6.12 -3.76 -16.02
C TRP A 33 -6.98 -4.71 -15.19
N VAL A 34 -6.96 -5.99 -15.55
CA VAL A 34 -7.65 -7.04 -14.81
C VAL A 34 -6.58 -7.93 -14.17
N ARG A 35 -6.64 -8.07 -12.84
CA ARG A 35 -5.71 -8.94 -12.12
C ARG A 35 -5.91 -10.38 -12.61
N PRO A 36 -4.84 -11.11 -12.97
CA PRO A 36 -4.98 -12.52 -13.32
C PRO A 36 -5.57 -13.32 -12.15
N SER A 37 -6.20 -14.44 -12.46
CA SER A 37 -6.61 -15.40 -11.44
C SER A 37 -5.38 -16.04 -10.77
N ALA A 38 -5.56 -16.59 -9.57
CA ALA A 38 -4.50 -17.31 -8.87
C ALA A 38 -3.94 -18.48 -9.71
N LYS A 39 -4.81 -19.15 -10.48
CA LYS A 39 -4.42 -20.23 -11.41
C LYS A 39 -3.52 -19.71 -12.53
N GLU A 40 -3.91 -18.63 -13.20
CA GLU A 40 -3.10 -18.01 -14.26
C GLU A 40 -1.78 -17.49 -13.72
N GLN A 41 -1.79 -16.89 -12.53
CA GLN A 41 -0.57 -16.44 -11.86
C GLN A 41 0.39 -17.62 -11.60
N LYS A 42 -0.13 -18.73 -11.08
CA LYS A 42 0.68 -19.93 -10.83
C LYS A 42 1.29 -20.47 -12.11
N GLN A 43 0.49 -20.58 -13.17
CA GLN A 43 0.95 -21.02 -14.50
C GLN A 43 2.03 -20.12 -15.07
N HIS A 44 1.87 -18.79 -14.96
CA HIS A 44 2.88 -17.82 -15.38
C HIS A 44 4.20 -17.99 -14.62
N LEU A 45 4.14 -18.10 -13.29
CA LEU A 45 5.35 -18.26 -12.49
C LEU A 45 6.06 -19.61 -12.73
N GLN A 46 5.33 -20.66 -13.11
CA GLN A 46 5.91 -21.94 -13.52
C GLN A 46 6.76 -21.83 -14.80
N GLN A 47 6.40 -20.93 -15.71
CA GLN A 47 7.19 -20.62 -16.91
C GLN A 47 8.50 -19.89 -16.56
N LEU A 48 8.62 -19.37 -15.33
CA LEU A 48 9.79 -18.69 -14.78
C LEU A 48 10.50 -19.56 -13.73
N SER A 49 10.50 -20.88 -13.92
CA SER A 49 11.05 -21.86 -12.97
C SER A 49 12.55 -21.72 -12.73
N ASN A 50 13.30 -21.14 -13.67
CA ASN A 50 14.71 -20.78 -13.50
C ASN A 50 14.93 -19.61 -12.51
N ARG A 51 13.87 -18.86 -12.18
CA ARG A 51 13.91 -17.71 -11.27
C ARG A 51 13.16 -17.97 -9.97
N TYR A 52 12.10 -18.76 -9.99
CA TYR A 52 11.28 -19.06 -8.82
C TYR A 52 11.21 -20.56 -8.54
N SER A 53 11.57 -20.94 -7.30
CA SER A 53 11.40 -22.31 -6.83
C SER A 53 9.92 -22.71 -6.77
N GLN A 54 9.64 -24.02 -6.76
CA GLN A 54 8.28 -24.54 -6.69
C GLN A 54 7.52 -24.05 -5.43
N ASP A 55 8.21 -23.96 -4.29
CA ASP A 55 7.64 -23.40 -3.05
C ASP A 55 7.28 -21.94 -3.22
N LYS A 56 8.14 -21.17 -3.90
CA LYS A 56 7.89 -19.76 -4.16
C LYS A 56 6.69 -19.56 -5.07
N ILE A 57 6.55 -20.40 -6.09
CA ILE A 57 5.40 -20.44 -6.99
C ILE A 57 4.11 -20.75 -6.20
N ASN A 58 4.14 -21.76 -5.33
CA ASN A 58 2.99 -22.13 -4.50
C ASN A 58 2.59 -21.01 -3.54
N GLN A 59 3.56 -20.32 -2.93
CA GLN A 59 3.32 -19.16 -2.08
C GLN A 59 2.64 -18.03 -2.88
N LEU A 60 3.27 -17.61 -3.98
CA LEU A 60 2.86 -16.42 -4.75
C LEU A 60 1.57 -16.62 -5.55
N GLY A 61 1.30 -17.84 -6.01
CA GLY A 61 0.06 -18.23 -6.68
C GLY A 61 -1.03 -18.75 -5.75
N GLY A 62 -0.80 -18.75 -4.43
CA GLY A 62 -1.75 -19.20 -3.41
C GLY A 62 -2.23 -18.05 -2.53
N ASP A 63 -2.04 -18.19 -1.22
CA ASP A 63 -2.45 -17.22 -0.20
C ASP A 63 -1.94 -15.81 -0.42
N TYR A 64 -0.77 -15.64 -1.04
CA TYR A 64 -0.23 -14.32 -1.40
C TYR A 64 -1.21 -13.52 -2.28
N TRP A 65 -2.05 -14.19 -3.06
CA TRP A 65 -2.97 -13.56 -3.98
C TRP A 65 -4.09 -12.77 -3.29
N LYS A 66 -4.33 -13.00 -2.00
CA LYS A 66 -5.30 -12.20 -1.20
C LYS A 66 -4.84 -10.76 -0.93
N HIS A 67 -3.54 -10.49 -1.07
CA HIS A 67 -2.99 -9.14 -0.86
C HIS A 67 -3.19 -8.29 -2.10
N ASN A 68 -3.90 -7.17 -1.93
CA ASN A 68 -4.17 -6.19 -2.99
C ASN A 68 -3.31 -4.93 -2.86
N ILE A 69 -2.64 -4.74 -1.72
CA ILE A 69 -1.83 -3.55 -1.47
C ILE A 69 -0.39 -3.98 -1.16
N PHE A 70 0.56 -3.34 -1.82
CA PHE A 70 2.00 -3.57 -1.62
C PHE A 70 2.68 -2.24 -1.33
N ALA A 71 3.36 -2.11 -0.20
CA ALA A 71 4.07 -0.89 0.15
C ALA A 71 5.58 -1.14 0.25
N PHE A 72 6.34 -0.15 -0.23
CA PHE A 72 7.80 -0.19 -0.35
C PHE A 72 8.38 1.09 0.25
N THR A 73 9.41 0.93 1.08
CA THR A 73 10.20 2.05 1.65
C THR A 73 11.58 2.18 1.01
N THR A 74 11.96 1.24 0.13
CA THR A 74 13.22 1.26 -0.63
C THR A 74 12.95 0.88 -2.09
N TYR A 75 13.86 1.30 -2.98
CA TYR A 75 13.84 0.87 -4.37
C TYR A 75 14.41 -0.56 -4.48
N PRO A 76 13.64 -1.52 -5.01
CA PRO A 76 14.03 -2.94 -5.01
C PRO A 76 15.02 -3.29 -6.15
N GLY A 77 15.56 -2.30 -6.86
CA GLY A 77 16.40 -2.51 -8.04
C GLY A 77 15.63 -3.00 -9.26
N GLY A 78 16.33 -3.19 -10.38
CA GLY A 78 15.72 -3.72 -11.61
C GLY A 78 15.17 -5.14 -11.43
N SER A 79 15.95 -6.00 -10.79
CA SER A 79 15.56 -7.39 -10.47
C SER A 79 14.33 -7.44 -9.56
N GLY A 80 14.29 -6.65 -8.48
CA GLY A 80 13.13 -6.64 -7.61
C GLY A 80 11.92 -5.92 -8.22
N THR A 81 12.12 -4.97 -9.14
CA THR A 81 11.02 -4.39 -9.93
C THR A 81 10.42 -5.43 -10.87
N PHE A 82 11.25 -6.27 -11.50
CA PHE A 82 10.79 -7.43 -12.27
C PHE A 82 9.97 -8.37 -11.38
N ASP A 83 10.46 -8.69 -10.18
CA ASP A 83 9.75 -9.55 -9.25
C ASP A 83 8.40 -8.97 -8.83
N ILE A 84 8.33 -7.66 -8.51
CA ILE A 84 7.06 -7.01 -8.18
C ILE A 84 6.08 -7.07 -9.35
N ASN A 85 6.54 -6.83 -10.59
CA ASN A 85 5.69 -6.93 -11.78
C ASN A 85 5.09 -8.34 -11.91
N ASN A 86 5.90 -9.36 -11.67
CA ASN A 86 5.46 -10.74 -11.72
C ASN A 86 4.54 -11.10 -10.55
N PHE A 87 4.88 -10.71 -9.31
CA PHE A 87 4.14 -11.06 -8.10
C PHE A 87 2.80 -10.33 -7.97
N SER A 88 2.65 -9.17 -8.60
CA SER A 88 1.41 -8.39 -8.58
C SER A 88 0.44 -8.75 -9.71
N GLY A 89 0.86 -9.58 -10.68
CA GLY A 89 0.06 -9.87 -11.86
C GLY A 89 0.11 -8.79 -12.94
N LEU A 90 0.96 -7.77 -12.77
CA LEU A 90 1.08 -6.67 -13.71
C LEU A 90 1.70 -7.10 -15.05
N TRP A 91 2.39 -8.26 -15.10
CA TRP A 91 2.84 -8.90 -16.33
C TRP A 91 1.71 -9.15 -17.34
N LYS A 92 0.45 -9.30 -16.90
CA LYS A 92 -0.70 -9.43 -17.78
C LYS A 92 -1.14 -8.03 -18.25
N LYS A 93 -0.62 -7.64 -19.41
CA LYS A 93 -0.80 -6.33 -20.08
C LYS A 93 -0.43 -5.14 -19.15
N PRO A 94 0.88 -4.95 -18.86
CA PRO A 94 1.34 -3.81 -18.11
C PRO A 94 1.44 -2.61 -19.05
N ASN A 95 0.63 -1.61 -18.80
CA ASN A 95 1.10 -0.23 -18.91
C ASN A 95 0.16 0.63 -18.08
N PRO A 96 0.28 0.60 -16.73
CA PRO A 96 -0.17 1.77 -16.00
C PRO A 96 0.58 2.96 -16.61
N VAL A 97 -0.15 3.99 -17.04
CA VAL A 97 0.47 5.17 -17.68
C VAL A 97 1.40 5.80 -16.65
N ARG A 98 2.68 5.45 -16.71
CA ARG A 98 3.68 5.93 -15.77
C ARG A 98 4.15 7.28 -16.23
N ARG A 99 4.00 8.27 -15.35
CA ARG A 99 4.51 9.61 -15.61
C ARG A 99 6.03 9.59 -15.40
N SER A 100 6.78 10.27 -16.27
CA SER A 100 8.25 10.42 -16.15
C SER A 100 8.68 11.03 -14.81
N THR A 101 7.81 11.78 -14.14
CA THR A 101 8.02 12.29 -12.78
C THR A 101 8.23 11.19 -11.74
N CYS A 102 7.83 9.96 -12.03
CA CYS A 102 7.98 8.83 -11.11
C CYS A 102 9.34 8.16 -11.20
N ASP A 103 10.08 8.36 -12.28
CA ASP A 103 11.45 7.84 -12.40
C ASP A 103 12.42 8.66 -11.52
N LYS A 104 12.14 9.95 -11.34
CA LYS A 104 12.86 10.83 -10.39
C LYS A 104 12.73 10.38 -8.92
N SER A 105 11.76 9.52 -8.62
CA SER A 105 11.43 9.13 -7.25
C SER A 105 12.29 7.99 -6.69
N VAL A 106 13.19 7.38 -7.48
CA VAL A 106 14.12 6.34 -7.00
C VAL A 106 15.09 6.87 -5.93
N VAL A 107 15.62 8.08 -6.12
CA VAL A 107 16.49 8.72 -5.12
C VAL A 107 15.70 9.07 -3.86
N GLU A 108 14.46 9.53 -4.02
CA GLU A 108 13.60 9.92 -2.91
C GLU A 108 13.14 8.73 -2.05
N ILE A 109 12.82 7.59 -2.66
CA ILE A 109 12.45 6.39 -1.91
C ILE A 109 13.65 5.85 -1.13
N ASN A 110 14.83 5.79 -1.75
CA ASN A 110 16.06 5.31 -1.09
C ASN A 110 16.56 6.25 0.01
N SER A 111 16.32 7.55 -0.11
CA SER A 111 16.61 8.52 0.96
C SER A 111 15.54 8.54 2.06
N GLY A 112 14.49 7.72 1.95
CA GLY A 112 13.40 7.65 2.91
C GLY A 112 12.49 8.88 2.91
N LYS A 113 12.53 9.72 1.88
CA LYS A 113 11.65 10.90 1.74
C LYS A 113 10.23 10.51 1.36
N ILE A 114 10.08 9.43 0.61
CA ILE A 114 8.78 8.92 0.17
C ILE A 114 8.65 7.41 0.43
N ALA A 115 7.42 6.94 0.46
CA ALA A 115 7.09 5.53 0.29
C ALA A 115 6.30 5.36 -1.00
N ARG A 116 6.41 4.18 -1.62
CA ARG A 116 5.62 3.82 -2.79
C ARG A 116 4.62 2.75 -2.42
N VAL A 117 3.39 2.88 -2.92
CA VAL A 117 2.33 1.90 -2.70
C VAL A 117 1.71 1.52 -4.02
N TYR A 118 1.56 0.22 -4.25
CA TYR A 118 0.80 -0.36 -5.34
C TYR A 118 -0.55 -0.80 -4.78
N ILE A 119 -1.62 -0.32 -5.39
CA ILE A 119 -3.00 -0.54 -4.99
C ILE A 119 -3.69 -1.26 -6.14
N LEU A 120 -4.01 -2.53 -5.95
CA LEU A 120 -4.68 -3.38 -6.93
C LEU A 120 -6.17 -3.48 -6.59
N LEU A 121 -7.04 -3.42 -7.60
CA LEU A 121 -8.50 -3.59 -7.46
C LEU A 121 -9.20 -2.57 -6.52
N HIS A 122 -8.46 -1.54 -6.10
CA HIS A 122 -8.91 -0.47 -5.21
C HIS A 122 -8.40 0.90 -5.72
N ARG A 123 -8.93 1.99 -5.17
CA ARG A 123 -8.45 3.36 -5.37
C ARG A 123 -8.28 4.06 -4.04
N VAL A 124 -7.18 4.77 -3.87
CA VAL A 124 -6.97 5.60 -2.68
C VAL A 124 -7.85 6.84 -2.78
N THR A 125 -8.68 7.06 -1.77
CA THR A 125 -9.51 8.26 -1.64
C THR A 125 -8.92 9.26 -0.68
N LYS A 126 -8.20 8.79 0.35
CA LYS A 126 -7.60 9.65 1.38
C LYS A 126 -6.39 8.98 2.03
N ILE A 127 -5.44 9.80 2.47
CA ILE A 127 -4.39 9.37 3.40
C ILE A 127 -4.31 10.38 4.54
N GLN A 128 -4.24 9.87 5.77
CA GLN A 128 -4.09 10.68 6.97
C GLN A 128 -2.90 10.20 7.79
N TRP A 129 -2.23 11.12 8.47
CA TRP A 129 -1.29 10.83 9.54
C TRP A 129 -1.97 11.07 10.88
N GLN A 130 -2.10 10.01 11.67
CA GLN A 130 -2.75 10.03 12.97
C GLN A 130 -2.07 9.02 13.89
N ASN A 131 -1.86 9.33 15.17
CA ASN A 131 -1.31 8.39 16.16
C ASN A 131 -0.02 7.70 15.69
N ASN A 132 0.90 8.48 15.11
CA ASN A 132 2.20 8.02 14.60
C ASN A 132 2.12 6.94 13.50
N ARG A 133 1.04 6.93 12.71
CA ARG A 133 0.84 6.00 11.59
C ARG A 133 0.07 6.64 10.45
N TYR A 134 0.19 6.04 9.27
CA TYR A 134 -0.62 6.35 8.11
C TYR A 134 -1.92 5.55 8.16
N ILE A 135 -3.03 6.23 7.93
CA ILE A 135 -4.33 5.63 7.64
C ILE A 135 -4.67 5.94 6.19
N MET A 136 -4.64 4.92 5.33
CA MET A 136 -5.03 5.02 3.92
C MET A 136 -6.44 4.48 3.76
N VAL A 137 -7.35 5.32 3.29
CA VAL A 137 -8.72 4.94 2.95
C VAL A 137 -8.77 4.58 1.47
N VAL A 138 -9.35 3.42 1.16
CA VAL A 138 -9.49 2.94 -0.20
C VAL A 138 -10.93 2.58 -0.54
N LYS A 139 -11.28 2.72 -1.81
CA LYS A 139 -12.54 2.26 -2.37
C LYS A 139 -12.32 1.06 -3.29
N PRO A 140 -13.06 -0.05 -3.14
CA PRO A 140 -12.98 -1.18 -4.06
C PRO A 140 -13.52 -0.78 -5.45
N VAL A 141 -12.82 -1.19 -6.51
CA VAL A 141 -13.21 -0.90 -7.91
C VAL A 141 -13.27 -2.14 -8.80
N GLY A 142 -12.91 -3.33 -8.28
CA GLY A 142 -13.02 -4.62 -8.97
C GLY A 142 -12.04 -4.84 -10.14
N LYS A 143 -11.49 -3.78 -10.71
CA LYS A 143 -10.43 -3.79 -11.73
C LYS A 143 -9.54 -2.56 -11.63
N GLY A 144 -8.36 -2.67 -12.22
CA GLY A 144 -7.40 -1.58 -12.31
C GLY A 144 -6.34 -1.61 -11.21
N VAL A 145 -5.33 -0.77 -11.42
CA VAL A 145 -4.20 -0.57 -10.54
C VAL A 145 -3.95 0.94 -10.40
N GLN A 146 -3.55 1.34 -9.19
CA GLN A 146 -3.01 2.66 -8.88
C GLN A 146 -1.66 2.47 -8.20
N ILE A 147 -0.64 3.16 -8.68
CA ILE A 147 0.67 3.24 -8.03
C ILE A 147 0.80 4.67 -7.53
N ILE A 148 1.08 4.85 -6.25
CA ILE A 148 1.24 6.18 -5.65
C ILE A 148 2.58 6.30 -4.95
N ASN A 149 3.06 7.54 -4.84
CA ASN A 149 4.09 7.93 -3.91
C ASN A 149 3.49 8.84 -2.83
N LEU A 150 3.86 8.64 -1.58
CA LEU A 150 3.45 9.49 -0.45
C LEU A 150 4.66 9.94 0.38
N PRO A 151 4.69 11.17 0.89
CA PRO A 151 5.80 11.68 1.69
C PRO A 151 5.87 10.99 3.06
N ARG A 152 7.09 10.71 3.49
CA ARG A 152 7.35 10.08 4.79
C ARG A 152 7.46 11.13 5.90
N LYS A 153 6.71 10.92 6.99
CA LYS A 153 6.74 11.68 8.24
C LYS A 153 7.64 11.02 9.28
N GLU A 154 7.95 9.75 9.06
CA GLU A 154 8.73 8.89 9.94
C GLU A 154 9.95 8.30 9.20
N LYS A 155 10.89 7.73 9.94
CA LYS A 155 12.16 7.20 9.42
C LYS A 155 12.39 5.71 9.74
N GLN A 156 11.34 4.98 10.10
CA GLN A 156 11.40 3.56 10.44
C GLN A 156 11.72 2.71 9.21
N ASN A 157 12.19 1.47 9.40
CA ASN A 157 12.45 0.60 8.24
C ASN A 157 11.15 0.16 7.55
N LYS A 158 10.07 -0.03 8.33
CA LYS A 158 8.74 -0.40 7.85
C LYS A 158 7.82 0.82 7.88
N LEU A 159 7.04 1.00 6.83
CA LEU A 159 5.99 2.02 6.79
C LEU A 159 4.89 1.64 7.80
N PRO A 160 4.59 2.46 8.82
CA PRO A 160 3.47 2.21 9.72
C PRO A 160 2.16 2.55 9.02
N LEU A 161 1.76 1.74 8.05
CA LEU A 161 0.58 1.93 7.21
C LEU A 161 -0.53 0.97 7.61
N THR A 162 -1.69 1.54 7.91
CA THR A 162 -2.97 0.83 7.99
C THR A 162 -3.80 1.20 6.77
N VAL A 163 -4.38 0.20 6.11
CA VAL A 163 -5.30 0.40 4.99
C VAL A 163 -6.70 -0.01 5.43
N VAL A 164 -7.67 0.85 5.20
CA VAL A 164 -9.08 0.61 5.52
C VAL A 164 -9.96 0.93 4.31
N ASP A 165 -11.13 0.31 4.22
CA ASP A 165 -12.16 0.76 3.30
C ASP A 165 -12.95 1.98 3.83
N GLU A 166 -13.91 2.47 3.06
CA GLU A 166 -14.75 3.63 3.41
C GLU A 166 -15.60 3.39 4.68
N SER A 167 -15.82 2.13 5.09
CA SER A 167 -16.50 1.78 6.35
C SER A 167 -15.55 1.67 7.55
N GLY A 168 -14.24 1.79 7.33
CA GLY A 168 -13.20 1.63 8.35
C GLY A 168 -12.72 0.19 8.53
N LYS A 169 -13.20 -0.77 7.73
CA LYS A 169 -12.76 -2.17 7.80
C LYS A 169 -11.34 -2.30 7.24
N GLN A 170 -10.48 -3.00 7.97
CA GLN A 170 -9.09 -3.17 7.58
C GLN A 170 -8.93 -4.06 6.33
N ILE A 171 -8.05 -3.63 5.43
CA ILE A 171 -7.66 -4.33 4.21
C ILE A 171 -6.25 -4.92 4.37
N ALA A 172 -6.05 -6.15 3.90
CA ALA A 172 -4.76 -6.82 3.98
C ALA A 172 -3.69 -6.08 3.15
N LEU A 173 -2.64 -5.63 3.84
CA LEU A 173 -1.46 -4.99 3.28
C LEU A 173 -0.29 -5.96 3.30
N LEU A 174 0.51 -5.97 2.23
CA LEU A 174 1.81 -6.61 2.23
C LEU A 174 2.92 -5.55 2.28
N MET A 175 3.71 -5.60 3.35
CA MET A 175 4.91 -4.78 3.51
C MET A 175 6.11 -5.47 2.86
N LYS A 176 6.87 -4.72 2.06
CA LYS A 176 8.08 -5.19 1.38
C LYS A 176 9.25 -4.25 1.63
#